data_AF-A0A314YT78-F1
#
_entry.id   AF-A0A314YT78-F1
#
_cell.length_a   1.000
_cell.length_b   1.000
_cell.length_c   1.000
_cell.angle_alpha   90.00
_cell.angle_beta   90.00
_cell.angle_gamma   90.00
#
_symmetry.space_group_name_H-M   'P 1'
#
loop_
_entity.id
_entity.type
_entity.pdbx_description
1 polymer ?
#
loop_
_entity_poly.entity_id
_entity_poly.type
_entity_poly.pdbx_seq_one_letter_code
_entity_poly.pdbx_strand_id
1 'polypeptide(L)'
;MSWNTMIDGYMKNGKVDDAVKLFEQMPQRDVVSWIVLIGGFVKKGQFEQALEWFREMQLSGVEPDYVTLIAVIVACADLGTLGLGLWINRFIMKQDFRDNIRISNSLIDMYSRCGCIGFGE
;
A
#
# COMPACT_ATOMS: atom_id res chain seq x y z
N MET A 1 -13.78 -14.55 -0.23
CA MET A 1 -12.57 -14.81 0.58
C MET A 1 -11.51 -15.67 -0.14
N SER A 2 -11.85 -16.45 -1.18
CA SER A 2 -10.85 -17.22 -1.97
C SER A 2 -9.95 -16.38 -2.87
N TRP A 3 -10.50 -15.37 -3.56
CA TRP A 3 -9.78 -14.54 -4.53
C TRP A 3 -8.60 -13.79 -3.91
N ASN A 4 -8.82 -13.12 -2.77
CA ASN A 4 -7.77 -12.38 -2.06
C ASN A 4 -6.62 -13.30 -1.64
N THR A 5 -6.91 -14.51 -1.15
CA THR A 5 -5.87 -15.49 -0.80
C THR A 5 -5.10 -15.96 -2.04
N MET A 6 -5.77 -16.16 -3.17
CA MET A 6 -5.11 -16.53 -4.43
C MET A 6 -4.22 -15.41 -4.97
N ILE A 7 -4.67 -14.15 -4.91
CA ILE A 7 -3.87 -12.98 -5.27
C ILE A 7 -2.63 -12.91 -4.40
N ASP A 8 -2.76 -13.01 -3.07
CA ASP A 8 -1.60 -12.99 -2.16
C ASP A 8 -0.63 -14.15 -2.45
N GLY A 9 -1.14 -15.35 -2.75
CA GLY A 9 -0.33 -16.50 -3.15
C GLY A 9 0.45 -16.27 -4.45
N TYR A 10 -0.20 -15.70 -5.48
CA TYR A 10 0.45 -15.36 -6.74
C TYR A 10 1.50 -14.25 -6.57
N MET A 11 1.19 -13.23 -5.75
CA MET A 11 2.15 -12.19 -5.40
C MET A 11 3.37 -12.82 -4.71
N LYS A 12 3.20 -13.66 -3.69
CA LYS A 12 4.33 -14.32 -3.02
C LYS A 12 5.18 -15.19 -3.95
N ASN A 13 4.56 -15.87 -4.91
CA ASN A 13 5.24 -16.76 -5.84
C ASN A 13 5.88 -16.06 -7.05
N GLY A 14 6.01 -14.73 -7.05
CA GLY A 14 6.60 -14.02 -8.19
C GLY A 14 5.63 -13.75 -9.34
N LYS A 15 4.49 -14.43 -9.40
CA LYS A 15 3.51 -14.39 -10.50
C LYS A 15 2.59 -13.17 -10.43
N VAL A 16 3.16 -11.97 -10.57
CA VAL A 16 2.42 -10.70 -10.51
C VAL A 16 1.33 -10.62 -11.58
N ASP A 17 1.66 -11.00 -12.82
CA ASP A 17 0.71 -10.90 -13.93
C ASP A 17 -0.53 -11.78 -13.72
N ASP A 18 -0.34 -12.96 -13.13
CA ASP A 18 -1.46 -13.85 -12.79
C ASP A 18 -2.31 -13.25 -11.66
N ALA A 19 -1.68 -12.61 -10.66
CA ALA A 19 -2.39 -11.92 -9.59
C ALA A 19 -3.25 -10.76 -10.13
N VAL A 20 -2.70 -9.97 -11.06
CA VAL A 20 -3.41 -8.86 -11.72
C VAL A 20 -4.57 -9.38 -12.55
N LYS A 21 -4.35 -10.37 -13.41
CA LYS A 21 -5.42 -10.99 -14.20
C LYS A 21 -6.54 -11.53 -13.30
N LEU A 22 -6.17 -12.16 -12.19
CA LEU A 22 -7.14 -12.69 -11.24
C LEU A 22 -7.98 -11.57 -10.63
N PHE A 23 -7.34 -10.45 -10.27
CA PHE A 23 -8.00 -9.25 -9.77
C PHE A 23 -8.93 -8.59 -10.80
N GLU A 24 -8.51 -8.55 -12.07
CA GLU A 24 -9.34 -8.07 -13.19
C GLU A 24 -10.53 -8.99 -13.50
N GLN A 25 -10.43 -10.28 -13.19
CA GLN A 25 -11.53 -11.24 -13.34
C GLN A 25 -12.50 -11.24 -12.15
N MET A 26 -12.18 -10.56 -11.05
CA MET A 26 -13.07 -10.52 -9.89
C MET A 26 -14.39 -9.79 -10.23
N PRO A 27 -15.55 -10.45 -10.08
CA PRO A 27 -16.84 -9.83 -10.37
C PRO A 27 -17.23 -8.76 -9.35
N GLN A 28 -16.70 -8.86 -8.13
CA GLN A 28 -16.83 -7.83 -7.09
C GLN A 28 -15.47 -7.58 -6.46
N ARG A 29 -15.06 -6.31 -6.46
CA ARG A 29 -13.82 -5.83 -5.83
C ARG A 29 -14.18 -5.03 -4.60
N ASP A 30 -13.80 -5.54 -3.44
CA ASP A 30 -13.93 -4.86 -2.16
C ASP A 30 -12.59 -4.23 -1.75
N VAL A 31 -12.60 -3.36 -0.73
CA VAL A 31 -11.40 -2.68 -0.22
C VAL A 31 -10.26 -3.68 0.03
N VAL A 32 -10.57 -4.88 0.57
CA VAL A 32 -9.54 -5.90 0.87
C VAL A 32 -8.86 -6.42 -0.39
N SER A 33 -9.58 -6.59 -1.50
CA SER A 33 -8.98 -7.04 -2.77
C SER A 33 -7.93 -6.05 -3.29
N TRP A 34 -8.21 -4.75 -3.21
CA TRP A 34 -7.26 -3.69 -3.59
C TRP A 34 -6.05 -3.67 -2.66
N ILE A 35 -6.28 -3.78 -1.34
CA ILE A 35 -5.19 -3.82 -0.34
C ILE A 35 -4.23 -4.96 -0.62
N VAL A 36 -4.76 -6.16 -0.89
CA VAL A 36 -3.94 -7.35 -1.13
C VAL A 36 -3.08 -7.18 -2.37
N LEU A 37 -3.64 -6.61 -3.44
CA LEU A 37 -2.90 -6.36 -4.68
C LEU A 37 -1.81 -5.29 -4.46
N ILE A 38 -2.18 -4.12 -3.92
CA ILE A 38 -1.26 -3.00 -3.66
C ILE A 38 -0.16 -3.43 -2.69
N GLY A 39 -0.52 -4.06 -1.58
CA GLY A 39 0.43 -4.58 -0.59
C GLY A 39 1.37 -5.65 -1.16
N GLY A 40 0.89 -6.46 -2.10
CA GLY A 40 1.72 -7.40 -2.85
C GLY A 40 2.78 -6.69 -3.71
N PHE A 41 2.41 -5.61 -4.40
CA PHE A 41 3.34 -4.80 -5.20
C PHE A 41 4.39 -4.13 -4.31
N VAL A 42 3.96 -3.54 -3.19
CA VAL A 42 4.88 -2.93 -2.21
C VAL A 42 5.88 -3.97 -1.69
N LYS A 43 5.43 -5.17 -1.29
CA LYS A 43 6.32 -6.25 -0.82
C LYS A 43 7.36 -6.69 -1.85
N LYS A 44 7.12 -6.45 -3.14
CA LYS A 44 8.06 -6.74 -4.23
C LYS A 44 8.96 -5.56 -4.59
N GLY A 45 8.85 -4.43 -3.91
CA GLY A 45 9.56 -3.20 -4.27
C GLY A 45 9.02 -2.52 -5.54
N GLN A 46 7.83 -2.91 -6.00
CA GLN A 46 7.18 -2.42 -7.21
C GLN A 46 6.27 -1.22 -6.88
N PHE A 47 6.89 -0.12 -6.42
CA PHE A 47 6.18 1.02 -5.84
C PHE A 47 5.38 1.84 -6.85
N GLU A 48 5.90 2.01 -8.07
CA GLU A 48 5.19 2.75 -9.13
C GLU A 48 3.87 2.06 -9.46
N GLN A 49 3.90 0.74 -9.65
CA GLN A 49 2.71 -0.07 -9.87
C GLN A 49 1.77 -0.04 -8.66
N ALA A 50 2.30 -0.11 -7.43
CA ALA A 50 1.48 0.03 -6.22
C ALA A 50 0.72 1.37 -6.18
N LEU A 51 1.36 2.47 -6.59
CA LEU A 51 0.73 3.79 -6.67
C LEU A 51 -0.30 3.89 -7.80
N GLU A 52 -0.02 3.30 -8.96
CA GLU A 52 -0.98 3.23 -10.07
C GLU A 52 -2.24 2.49 -9.64
N TRP A 53 -2.11 1.30 -9.04
CA TRP A 53 -3.25 0.53 -8.54
C TRP A 53 -4.00 1.25 -7.42
N PHE A 54 -3.28 1.97 -6.56
CA PHE A 54 -3.92 2.82 -5.56
C PHE A 54 -4.71 3.96 -6.19
N ARG A 55 -4.19 4.59 -7.25
CA ARG A 55 -4.92 5.63 -7.99
C ARG A 55 -6.17 5.07 -8.66
N GLU A 56 -6.08 3.88 -9.25
CA GLU A 56 -7.23 3.17 -9.82
C GLU A 56 -8.28 2.81 -8.76
N MET A 57 -7.86 2.46 -7.54
CA MET A 57 -8.78 2.25 -6.41
C MET A 57 -9.60 3.50 -6.11
N GLN A 58 -8.95 4.67 -6.07
CA GLN A 58 -9.62 5.95 -5.87
C GLN A 58 -10.56 6.33 -7.01
N LEU A 59 -10.13 6.11 -8.27
CA LEU A 59 -10.96 6.36 -9.45
C LEU A 59 -12.19 5.44 -9.49
N SER A 60 -12.07 4.23 -8.95
CA SER A 60 -13.17 3.28 -8.79
C SER A 60 -14.14 3.66 -7.65
N GLY A 61 -13.90 4.78 -6.95
CA GLY A 61 -14.73 5.25 -5.84
C GLY A 61 -14.59 4.42 -4.55
N VAL A 62 -13.54 3.59 -4.47
CA VAL A 62 -13.27 2.79 -3.28
C VAL A 62 -12.36 3.59 -2.36
N GLU A 63 -12.89 4.08 -1.25
CA GLU A 63 -12.09 4.81 -0.28
C GLU A 63 -11.19 3.86 0.52
N PRO A 64 -9.87 4.13 0.58
CA PRO A 64 -8.95 3.35 1.40
C PRO A 64 -9.14 3.67 2.87
N ASP A 65 -9.36 2.63 3.67
CA ASP A 65 -9.52 2.72 5.12
C ASP A 65 -8.18 3.02 5.84
N TYR A 66 -8.24 3.52 7.07
CA TYR A 66 -7.04 3.80 7.88
C TYR A 66 -6.13 2.59 8.08
N VAL A 67 -6.70 1.38 8.15
CA VAL A 67 -5.92 0.13 8.22
C VAL A 67 -5.10 -0.09 6.95
N THR A 68 -5.67 0.27 5.80
CA THR A 68 -4.99 0.23 4.48
C THR A 68 -3.78 1.14 4.48
N LEU A 69 -3.97 2.37 4.95
CA LEU A 69 -2.91 3.38 4.98
C LEU A 69 -1.77 2.93 5.89
N ILE A 70 -2.06 2.41 7.08
CA ILE A 70 -1.04 1.90 8.01
C ILE A 70 -0.24 0.75 7.39
N ALA A 71 -0.91 -0.23 6.77
CA ALA A 71 -0.24 -1.37 6.16
C ALA A 71 0.73 -0.95 5.04
N VAL A 72 0.31 0.02 4.22
CA VAL A 72 1.17 0.58 3.16
C VAL A 72 2.33 1.38 3.78
N ILE A 73 2.09 2.20 4.82
CA ILE A 73 3.15 2.97 5.50
C ILE A 73 4.23 2.06 6.10
N VAL A 74 3.83 1.01 6.82
CA VAL A 74 4.77 0.06 7.46
C VAL A 74 5.61 -0.65 6.41
N ALA A 75 4.97 -1.11 5.32
CA ALA A 75 5.69 -1.73 4.23
C ALA A 75 6.70 -0.76 3.56
N CYS A 76 6.40 0.55 3.52
CA CYS A 76 7.36 1.57 3.05
C CYS A 76 8.49 1.83 4.04
N ALA A 77 8.18 1.80 5.34
CA ALA A 77 9.17 1.94 6.42
C ALA A 77 10.25 0.86 6.34
N ASP A 78 9.85 -0.38 6.07
CA ASP A 78 10.78 -1.52 5.90
C ASP A 78 11.60 -1.44 4.61
N LEU A 79 11.11 -0.69 3.61
CA LEU A 79 11.76 -0.55 2.30
C LEU A 79 12.55 0.76 2.16
N GLY A 80 12.48 1.67 3.13
CA GLY A 80 13.22 2.94 3.14
C GLY A 80 12.76 3.96 2.08
N THR A 81 11.53 3.84 1.58
CA THR A 81 11.07 4.66 0.45
C THR A 81 10.32 5.93 0.89
N LEU A 82 11.05 7.05 0.94
CA LEU A 82 10.51 8.39 1.29
C LEU A 82 9.36 8.85 0.39
N GLY A 83 9.36 8.48 -0.90
CA GLY A 83 8.40 8.96 -1.89
C GLY A 83 6.96 8.54 -1.58
N LEU A 84 6.74 7.26 -1.26
CA LEU A 84 5.41 6.76 -0.90
C LEU A 84 4.95 7.35 0.44
N GLY A 85 5.88 7.52 1.37
CA GLY A 85 5.63 8.10 2.68
C GLY A 85 5.13 9.55 2.64
N LEU A 86 5.75 10.38 1.80
CA LEU A 86 5.32 11.76 1.53
C LEU A 86 3.94 11.80 0.87
N TRP A 87 3.69 10.88 -0.06
CA TRP A 87 2.42 10.77 -0.74
C TRP A 87 1.29 10.37 0.22
N ILE A 88 1.48 9.35 1.07
CA ILE A 88 0.50 8.92 2.09
C ILE A 88 0.25 10.04 3.10
N ASN A 89 1.31 10.71 3.56
CA ASN A 89 1.18 11.85 4.47
C ASN A 89 0.31 12.97 3.85
N ARG A 90 0.50 13.29 2.57
CA ARG A 90 -0.34 14.26 1.85
C ARG A 90 -1.79 13.77 1.71
N PHE A 91 -2.01 12.47 1.49
CA PHE A 91 -3.34 11.88 1.42
C PHE A 91 -4.08 11.98 2.76
N ILE A 92 -3.40 11.65 3.86
CA ILE A 92 -3.93 11.78 5.23
C ILE A 92 -4.22 13.23 5.58
N MET A 93 -3.37 14.18 5.17
CA MET A 93 -3.62 15.61 5.40
C MET A 93 -4.83 16.15 4.64
N LYS A 94 -5.20 15.52 3.51
CA LYS A 94 -6.38 15.90 2.71
C LYS A 94 -7.68 15.28 3.21
N GLN A 95 -7.59 14.25 4.05
CA GLN A 95 -8.72 13.53 4.62
C GLN A 95 -8.82 13.83 6.13
N ASP A 96 -9.97 13.57 6.75
CA ASP A 96 -10.18 13.81 8.20
C ASP A 96 -9.43 12.78 9.09
N PHE A 97 -8.45 12.05 8.55
CA PHE A 97 -7.67 11.05 9.27
C PHE A 97 -6.62 11.65 10.22
N ARG A 98 -6.57 12.98 10.35
CA ARG A 98 -5.53 13.73 11.07
C ARG A 98 -5.46 13.39 12.56
N ASP A 99 -6.60 13.05 13.17
CA ASP A 99 -6.69 12.69 14.59
C ASP A 99 -6.36 11.22 14.88
N ASN A 100 -6.05 10.41 13.87
CA ASN A 100 -5.71 9.02 14.10
C ASN A 100 -4.24 8.86 14.52
N ILE A 101 -4.04 8.81 15.84
CA ILE A 101 -2.73 8.62 16.50
C ILE A 101 -1.96 7.43 15.91
N ARG A 102 -2.63 6.34 15.50
CA ARG A 102 -1.96 5.16 14.94
C ARG A 102 -1.32 5.45 13.58
N ILE A 103 -2.00 6.24 12.75
CA ILE A 103 -1.48 6.65 11.45
C ILE A 103 -0.27 7.57 11.65
N SER A 104 -0.40 8.58 12.53
CA SER A 104 0.68 9.51 12.86
C SER A 104 1.93 8.79 13.40
N ASN A 105 1.76 7.83 14.30
CA ASN A 105 2.87 7.02 14.82
C ASN A 105 3.52 6.16 13.72
N SER A 106 2.73 5.57 12.83
CA SER A 106 3.26 4.78 11.71
C SER A 106 4.04 5.65 10.72
N LEU A 107 3.57 6.88 10.45
CA LEU A 107 4.29 7.85 9.62
C LEU A 107 5.62 8.25 10.26
N ILE A 108 5.64 8.53 11.57
CA ILE A 108 6.87 8.88 12.30
C ILE A 108 7.88 7.74 12.25
N ASP A 109 7.46 6.48 12.48
CA ASP A 109 8.34 5.31 12.36
C ASP A 109 8.90 5.18 10.93
N MET A 110 8.06 5.39 9.91
CA MET A 110 8.48 5.34 8.51
C MET A 110 9.49 6.44 8.17
N TYR A 111 9.23 7.71 8.54
CA TYR A 111 10.19 8.80 8.31
C TYR A 111 11.49 8.60 9.09
N SER A 112 11.42 8.06 10.31
CA SER A 112 12.60 7.70 11.11
C SER A 112 13.48 6.70 10.35
N ARG A 113 12.90 5.61 9.85
CA ARG A 113 13.64 4.59 9.09
C ARG A 113 14.12 5.07 7.73
N CYS A 114 13.35 5.91 7.03
CA CYS A 114 13.77 6.49 5.76
C CYS A 114 14.83 7.61 5.91
N GLY A 115 14.87 8.29 7.07
CA GLY A 115 15.90 9.27 7.41
C GLY A 115 17.23 8.62 7.85
N CYS A 116 17.22 7.37 8.29
CA CYS A 116 18.42 6.63 8.70
C CYS A 116 19.27 6.07 7.55
N ILE A 117 18.87 6.24 6.29
CA ILE A 117 19.65 5.77 5.12
C ILE A 117 20.71 6.80 4.65
N GLY A 118 20.90 7.89 5.42
CA GLY A 118 21.75 9.02 5.03
C GLY A 118 22.95 9.32 5.93
N PHE A 119 23.33 8.47 6.89
CA PHE A 119 24.60 8.62 7.61
C PHE A 119 25.20 7.26 7.93
N GLY A 120 26.07 6.82 7.02
CA GLY A 120 26.87 5.62 7.15
C GLY A 120 28.16 5.76 6.33
N GLU A 121 28.90 6.84 6.57
CA GLU A 121 30.36 6.91 6.40
C GLU A 121 30.97 7.58 7.65
#